data_AF-A0A2L1CBN8-F1
#
_entry.id   AF-A0A2L1CBN8-F1
#
_cell.length_a   1.000
_cell.length_b   1.000
_cell.length_c   1.000
_cell.angle_alpha   90.00
_cell.angle_beta   90.00
_cell.angle_gamma   90.00
#
_symmetry.space_group_name_H-M   'P 1'
#
loop_
_entity.id
_entity.type
_entity.pdbx_description
1 polymer ?
#
loop_
_entity_poly.entity_id
_entity_poly.type
_entity_poly.pdbx_seq_one_letter_code
_entity_poly.pdbx_strand_id
1 'polypeptide(L)'
;MENWKLSHTTKCYSCGKIADQIIEIYPNQALVKCSNCNATRYYVIKKADIEDENSLKEEVGVKRKYDNWVLQKDIDCARCGHFGPQDILITENGIYVRCRHCGFTRYYRYHIHDPVGGK
;
A
#
# COMPACT_ATOMS: atom_id res chain seq x y z
N MET A 1 -3.68 -15.00 -11.82
CA MET A 1 -2.96 -13.91 -11.14
C MET A 1 -3.48 -13.87 -9.72
N GLU A 2 -2.62 -14.11 -8.74
CA GLU A 2 -3.04 -14.04 -7.34
C GLU A 2 -3.58 -12.66 -6.98
N ASN A 3 -4.65 -12.67 -6.20
CA ASN A 3 -5.38 -11.47 -5.83
C ASN A 3 -4.67 -10.82 -4.63
N TRP A 4 -3.77 -9.87 -4.91
CA TRP A 4 -3.08 -9.03 -3.92
C TRP A 4 -4.06 -8.03 -3.29
N LYS A 5 -5.05 -8.57 -2.57
CA LYS A 5 -6.13 -7.84 -1.92
C LYS A 5 -6.03 -8.00 -0.41
N LEU A 6 -6.19 -6.89 0.30
CA LEU A 6 -6.31 -6.81 1.76
C LEU A 6 -7.23 -5.65 2.15
N SER A 7 -7.72 -5.64 3.39
CA SER A 7 -8.53 -4.55 3.93
C SER A 7 -7.90 -3.99 5.20
N HIS A 8 -8.10 -2.69 5.42
CA HIS A 8 -7.72 -2.01 6.64
C HIS A 8 -8.83 -1.05 7.08
N THR A 9 -9.41 -1.28 8.26
CA THR A 9 -10.49 -0.45 8.79
C THR A 9 -9.93 0.81 9.43
N THR A 10 -10.26 1.97 8.87
CA THR A 10 -9.83 3.26 9.41
C THR A 10 -10.75 4.38 8.94
N LYS A 11 -10.51 5.60 9.43
CA LYS A 11 -11.24 6.79 9.01
C LYS A 11 -10.91 7.10 7.54
N CYS A 12 -11.93 7.11 6.68
CA CYS A 12 -11.77 7.46 5.28
C CYS A 12 -11.36 8.95 5.14
N TYR A 13 -10.37 9.21 4.29
CA TYR A 13 -9.91 10.58 4.00
C TYR A 13 -10.99 11.46 3.34
N SER A 14 -11.93 10.85 2.61
CA SER A 14 -12.96 11.56 1.85
C SER A 14 -14.24 11.72 2.66
N CYS A 15 -14.89 10.62 3.09
CA CYS A 15 -16.17 10.71 3.80
C CYS A 15 -16.05 10.84 5.32
N GLY A 16 -14.85 10.72 5.90
CA GLY A 16 -14.63 10.83 7.33
C GLY A 16 -15.23 9.70 8.20
N LYS A 17 -15.90 8.71 7.60
CA LYS A 17 -16.45 7.54 8.31
C LYS A 17 -15.38 6.48 8.52
N ILE A 18 -15.48 5.73 9.62
CA ILE A 18 -14.72 4.50 9.83
C ILE A 18 -15.29 3.45 8.87
N ALA A 19 -14.47 2.98 7.94
CA ALA A 19 -14.86 2.00 6.93
C ALA A 19 -13.63 1.25 6.43
N ASP A 20 -13.84 0.06 5.88
CA ASP A 20 -12.78 -0.71 5.26
C ASP A 20 -12.18 0.03 4.06
N GLN A 21 -10.86 0.16 4.10
CA GLN A 21 -10.06 0.62 2.98
C GLN A 21 -9.55 -0.63 2.27
N ILE A 22 -10.14 -0.94 1.12
CA ILE A 22 -9.79 -2.08 0.28
C ILE A 22 -8.53 -1.73 -0.50
N ILE A 23 -7.46 -2.46 -0.25
CA ILE A 23 -6.14 -2.25 -0.85
C ILE A 23 -5.94 -3.36 -1.89
N GLU A 24 -5.63 -2.95 -3.12
CA GLU A 24 -5.31 -3.86 -4.22
C GLU A 24 -3.95 -3.45 -4.81
N ILE A 25 -3.03 -4.40 -4.91
CA ILE A 25 -1.66 -4.15 -5.39
C ILE A 25 -1.42 -4.99 -6.65
N TYR A 26 -0.95 -4.34 -7.70
CA TYR A 26 -0.65 -4.95 -8.99
C TYR A 26 0.83 -4.73 -9.32
N PRO A 27 1.39 -5.38 -10.36
CA PRO A 27 2.79 -5.20 -10.74
C PRO A 27 3.18 -3.72 -10.90
N ASN A 28 2.36 -2.92 -11.61
CA ASN A 28 2.70 -1.55 -11.98
C ASN A 28 1.87 -0.47 -11.27
N GLN A 29 0.87 -0.85 -10.48
CA GLN A 29 -0.03 0.08 -9.82
C GLN A 29 -0.56 -0.50 -8.51
N ALA A 30 -1.10 0.35 -7.66
CA ALA A 30 -1.90 -0.07 -6.51
C ALA A 30 -3.06 0.92 -6.33
N LEU A 31 -4.14 0.46 -5.69
CA LEU A 31 -5.27 1.32 -5.34
C LEU A 31 -5.73 1.05 -3.92
N VAL A 32 -6.29 2.09 -3.29
CA VAL A 32 -6.94 2.03 -1.99
C VAL A 32 -8.33 2.63 -2.12
N LYS A 33 -9.36 1.81 -1.96
CA LYS A 33 -10.77 2.18 -2.14
C LYS A 33 -11.55 2.09 -0.84
N CYS A 34 -12.26 3.15 -0.47
CA CYS A 34 -13.16 3.12 0.68
C CYS A 34 -14.42 2.30 0.39
N SER A 35 -14.77 1.35 1.26
CA SER A 35 -15.97 0.53 1.11
C SER A 35 -17.28 1.31 1.31
N ASN A 36 -17.24 2.44 2.03
CA ASN A 36 -18.43 3.26 2.30
C ASN A 36 -18.73 4.28 1.20
N CYS A 37 -17.74 5.03 0.72
CA CYS A 37 -17.96 6.13 -0.24
C CYS A 37 -17.33 5.90 -1.62
N ASN A 38 -16.66 4.76 -1.84
CA ASN A 38 -15.95 4.44 -3.09
C ASN A 38 -14.80 5.37 -3.47
N ALA A 39 -14.47 6.40 -2.67
CA ALA A 39 -13.31 7.24 -2.89
C ALA A 39 -12.05 6.38 -3.02
N THR A 40 -11.28 6.61 -4.08
CA THR A 40 -10.17 5.74 -4.48
C THR A 40 -8.89 6.55 -4.65
N ARG A 41 -7.82 6.13 -3.97
CA ARG A 41 -6.46 6.63 -4.20
C ARG A 41 -5.73 5.68 -5.14
N TYR A 42 -5.07 6.22 -6.15
CA TYR A 42 -4.29 5.48 -7.13
C TYR A 42 -2.81 5.77 -6.97
N TYR A 43 -2.02 4.71 -7.06
CA TYR A 43 -0.57 4.73 -6.90
C TYR A 43 0.05 4.05 -8.12
N VAL A 44 1.10 4.65 -8.67
CA VAL A 44 1.81 4.11 -9.83
C VAL A 44 3.22 3.74 -9.41
N ILE A 45 3.72 2.61 -9.91
CA ILE A 45 5.07 2.15 -9.59
C ILE A 45 6.10 3.22 -9.96
N LYS A 46 7.01 3.50 -9.02
CA LYS A 46 8.08 4.47 -9.18
C LYS A 46 9.46 3.82 -9.15
N LYS A 47 9.63 2.77 -8.34
CA LYS A 47 10.87 2.01 -8.20
C LYS A 47 10.56 0.55 -7.86
N ALA A 48 11.40 -0.36 -8.36
CA ALA A 48 11.40 -1.77 -7.98
C ALA A 48 12.84 -2.28 -7.92
N ASP A 49 13.36 -2.55 -6.73
CA ASP A 49 14.75 -2.95 -6.55
C ASP A 49 14.94 -3.79 -5.28
N ILE A 50 16.14 -4.32 -5.04
CA ILE A 50 16.51 -4.88 -3.74
C ILE A 50 16.89 -3.73 -2.81
N GLU A 51 16.21 -3.64 -1.66
CA GLU A 51 16.50 -2.62 -0.65
C GLU A 51 16.83 -3.24 0.70
N ASP A 52 17.72 -2.56 1.42
CA ASP A 52 18.06 -2.89 2.80
C ASP A 52 16.84 -2.74 3.71
N GLU A 53 16.75 -3.56 4.76
CA GLU A 53 15.62 -3.53 5.69
C GLU A 53 15.50 -2.18 6.41
N ASN A 54 16.61 -1.48 6.64
CA ASN A 54 16.61 -0.19 7.31
C ASN A 54 15.88 0.88 6.51
N SER A 55 15.88 0.81 5.17
CA SER A 55 15.18 1.78 4.32
C SER A 55 13.67 1.81 4.61
N LEU A 56 13.06 0.65 4.87
CA LEU A 56 11.64 0.58 5.24
C LEU A 56 11.41 1.06 6.68
N LYS A 57 12.30 0.72 7.62
CA LYS A 57 12.20 1.14 9.02
C LYS A 57 12.32 2.65 9.17
N GLU A 58 13.24 3.27 8.44
CA GLU A 58 13.39 4.73 8.40
C GLU A 58 12.09 5.40 7.93
N GLU A 59 11.50 4.89 6.84
CA GLU A 59 10.26 5.43 6.28
C GLU A 59 9.05 5.28 7.24
N VAL A 60 8.99 4.19 8.01
CA VAL A 60 7.99 3.99 9.09
C VAL A 60 8.13 5.05 10.18
N GLY A 61 9.36 5.42 10.53
CA GLY A 61 9.67 6.38 11.60
C GLY A 61 9.41 7.85 11.24
N VAL A 62 9.21 8.16 9.96
CA VAL A 62 8.93 9.54 9.53
C VAL A 62 7.55 9.98 10.03
N LYS A 63 7.53 11.01 10.87
CA LYS A 63 6.32 11.63 11.38
C LYS A 63 5.62 12.43 10.28
N ARG A 64 4.37 12.08 9.97
CA ARG A 64 3.55 12.69 8.92
C ARG A 64 2.26 13.26 9.47
N LYS A 65 1.50 13.93 8.61
CA LYS A 65 0.16 14.44 8.98
C LYS A 65 -0.82 13.30 9.26
N TYR A 66 -0.68 12.20 8.52
CA TYR A 66 -1.51 11.01 8.66
C TYR A 66 -0.67 9.82 9.10
N ASP A 67 -1.26 8.94 9.90
CA ASP A 67 -0.59 7.73 10.38
C ASP A 67 -0.21 6.81 9.23
N ASN A 68 0.97 6.20 9.34
CA ASN A 68 1.42 5.15 8.45
C ASN A 68 0.63 3.87 8.74
N TRP A 69 0.19 3.15 7.69
CA TRP A 69 -0.40 1.83 7.86
C TRP A 69 0.67 0.78 7.64
N VAL A 70 1.02 0.06 8.70
CA VAL A 70 1.97 -1.04 8.69
C VAL A 70 1.19 -2.35 8.63
N LEU A 71 1.22 -3.00 7.47
CA LEU A 71 0.42 -4.19 7.14
C LEU A 71 1.35 -5.30 6.63
N GLN A 72 0.83 -6.53 6.57
CA GLN A 72 1.56 -7.66 6.00
C GLN A 72 0.60 -8.61 5.26
N LYS A 73 1.14 -9.35 4.29
CA LYS A 73 0.43 -10.41 3.58
C LYS A 73 1.41 -11.51 3.15
N ASP A 74 1.05 -12.76 3.38
CA ASP A 74 1.79 -13.90 2.86
C ASP A 74 1.40 -14.15 1.41
N ILE A 75 2.39 -14.14 0.51
CA ILE A 75 2.20 -14.32 -0.93
C ILE A 75 3.54 -14.61 -1.62
N ASP A 76 3.50 -15.14 -2.84
CA ASP A 76 4.69 -15.35 -3.65
C ASP A 76 5.40 -14.04 -3.97
N CYS A 77 6.71 -13.98 -3.72
CA CYS A 77 7.53 -12.86 -4.12
C CYS A 77 7.62 -12.78 -5.65
N ALA A 78 7.20 -11.65 -6.21
CA ALA A 78 7.28 -11.39 -7.66
C ALA A 78 8.70 -11.45 -8.25
N ARG A 79 9.75 -11.43 -7.41
CA ARG A 79 11.14 -11.60 -7.83
C ARG A 79 11.69 -12.99 -7.53
N CYS A 80 11.70 -13.45 -6.27
CA CYS A 80 12.37 -14.70 -5.90
C CYS A 80 11.46 -15.93 -5.87
N GLY A 81 10.15 -15.77 -6.04
CA GLY A 81 9.17 -16.86 -5.99
C GLY A 81 8.99 -17.52 -4.62
N HIS A 82 9.66 -17.03 -3.57
CA HIS A 82 9.44 -17.52 -2.21
C HIS A 82 8.07 -17.08 -1.70
N PHE A 83 7.25 -18.05 -1.30
CA PHE A 83 6.02 -17.82 -0.55
C PHE A 83 6.36 -17.43 0.89
N GLY A 84 5.93 -16.24 1.30
CA GLY A 84 6.14 -15.78 2.67
C GLY A 84 5.68 -14.34 2.88
N PRO A 85 5.98 -13.77 4.05
CA PRO A 85 5.50 -12.44 4.41
C PRO A 85 6.11 -11.35 3.53
N GLN A 86 5.23 -10.55 2.95
CA GLN A 86 5.56 -9.26 2.35
C GLN A 86 5.11 -8.14 3.31
N ASP A 87 6.02 -7.24 3.66
CA ASP A 87 5.69 -6.02 4.40
C ASP A 87 5.02 -5.03 3.46
N ILE A 88 3.93 -4.42 3.91
CA ILE A 88 3.18 -3.41 3.16
C ILE A 88 3.09 -2.16 4.04
N LEU A 89 3.75 -1.09 3.62
CA LEU A 89 3.70 0.21 4.27
C LEU A 89 2.95 1.19 3.39
N ILE A 90 1.83 1.71 3.89
CA ILE A 90 1.06 2.76 3.21
C ILE A 90 1.27 4.06 3.96
N THR A 91 1.80 5.07 3.27
CA THR A 91 2.03 6.42 3.79
C THR A 91 1.16 7.42 3.03
N GLU A 92 1.23 8.69 3.42
CA GLU A 92 0.57 9.77 2.66
C GLU A 92 1.16 9.95 1.24
N ASN A 93 2.42 9.52 1.02
CA ASN A 93 3.16 9.73 -0.21
C ASN A 93 3.16 8.52 -1.16
N GLY A 94 2.96 7.31 -0.62
CA GLY A 94 3.05 6.11 -1.43
C GLY A 94 2.82 4.81 -0.68
N ILE A 95 3.08 3.71 -1.39
CA ILE A 95 2.99 2.34 -0.88
C ILE A 95 4.33 1.66 -1.10
N TYR A 96 4.88 1.06 -0.06
CA TYR A 96 6.04 0.18 -0.14
C TYR A 96 5.57 -1.25 0.06
N VAL A 97 6.13 -2.15 -0.76
CA VAL A 97 5.89 -3.59 -0.68
C VAL A 97 7.23 -4.27 -0.68
N ARG A 98 7.63 -4.89 0.43
CA ARG A 98 8.94 -5.51 0.59
C ARG A 98 8.83 -7.00 0.91
N CYS A 99 9.55 -7.81 0.15
CA CYS A 99 9.73 -9.22 0.49
C CYS A 99 10.72 -9.38 1.64
N ARG A 100 10.30 -10.01 2.74
CA ARG A 100 11.22 -10.27 3.88
C ARG A 100 12.35 -11.24 3.54
N HIS A 101 12.16 -12.13 2.57
CA HIS A 101 13.15 -13.14 2.19
C HIS A 101 14.32 -12.56 1.37
N CYS A 102 14.02 -11.84 0.27
CA CYS A 102 15.08 -11.35 -0.64
C CYS A 102 15.27 -9.83 -0.65
N GLY A 103 14.49 -9.08 0.14
CA GLY A 103 14.57 -7.61 0.18
C GLY A 103 14.02 -6.91 -1.06
N PHE A 104 13.38 -7.63 -1.99
CA PHE A 104 12.75 -7.01 -3.16
C PHE A 104 11.63 -6.07 -2.72
N THR A 105 11.83 -4.79 -2.99
CA THR A 105 10.93 -3.70 -2.63
C THR A 105 10.38 -3.03 -3.87
N ARG A 106 9.05 -2.90 -3.92
CA ARG A 106 8.35 -2.06 -4.88
C ARG A 106 7.83 -0.83 -4.16
N TYR A 107 8.14 0.33 -4.70
CA TYR A 107 7.60 1.60 -4.25
C TYR A 107 6.64 2.16 -5.30
N TYR A 108 5.41 2.41 -4.87
CA TYR A 108 4.34 3.03 -5.66
C TYR A 108 4.10 4.44 -5.14
N ARG A 109 4.32 5.44 -5.99
CA ARG A 109 4.06 6.84 -5.63
C ARG A 109 2.59 7.16 -5.85
N TYR A 110 2.02 7.94 -4.94
CA TYR A 110 0.70 8.51 -5.12
C TYR A 110 0.60 9.30 -6.44
N HIS A 111 -0.46 9.08 -7.20
CA HIS A 111 -0.68 9.71 -8.50
C HIS A 111 -1.92 10.60 -8.50
N ILE A 112 -3.08 10.03 -8.19
CA ILE A 112 -4.37 10.74 -8.20
C ILE A 112 -5.32 10.15 -7.16
N HIS A 113 -6.25 10.96 -6.70
CA HIS A 113 -7.42 10.50 -5.97
C HIS A 113 -8.67 10.82 -6.78
N ASP A 114 -9.62 9.91 -6.80
CA ASP A 114 -10.94 10.14 -7.34
C ASP A 114 -11.89 10.51 -6.18
N PRO A 115 -12.29 11.79 -6.06
CA PRO A 115 -13.33 12.19 -5.12
C PRO A 115 -14.68 11.70 -5.67
N VAL A 116 -15.20 10.62 -5.11
CA VAL A 116 -16.57 10.19 -5.43
C VAL A 116 -17.52 11.30 -4.99
N GLY A 117 -18.35 11.72 -5.94
CA GLY A 117 -19.14 12.95 -5.91
C GLY A 117 -19.82 13.22 -4.56
N GLY A 118 -19.59 14.45 -4.08
CA GLY A 118 -20.53 15.09 -3.19
C GLY A 118 -21.88 15.16 -3.87
N LYS A 119 -22.90 14.63 -3.20
CA LYS A 119 -24.24 15.20 -3.33
C LYS A 119 -24.31 16.41 -2.42
#